data_AF-A0A954YXS6-F1
#
_entry.id   AF-A0A954YXS6-F1
#
_cell.length_a   1.000
_cell.length_b   1.000
_cell.length_c   1.000
_cell.angle_alpha   90.00
_cell.angle_beta   90.00
_cell.angle_gamma   90.00
#
_symmetry.space_group_name_H-M   'P 1'
#
loop_
_entity.id
_entity.type
_entity.pdbx_description
1 polymer ?
#
loop_
_entity_poly.entity_id
_entity_poly.type
_entity_poly.pdbx_seq_one_letter_code
_entity_poly.pdbx_strand_id
1 'polypeptide(L)'
;ANGDMVGHTGKLDAAIKAVEMVDACVGKVVDAVLAKGGAAVVTADHGNCEQMIDPATGGPHTAHTTYDVDLIVVDDRLRGARLREGGRLADIAPTLLHLGGIDKPAEMTGESLVAKS
;
A
#
# COMPACT_ATOMS: atom_id res chain seq x y z
N ALA A 1 -5.62 8.61 -2.79
CA ALA A 1 -6.55 9.75 -2.78
C ALA A 1 -7.98 9.34 -2.45
N ASN A 2 -8.69 8.55 -3.28
CA ASN A 2 -10.14 8.34 -3.11
C ASN A 2 -10.51 7.76 -1.73
N GLY A 3 -9.83 6.70 -1.27
CA GLY A 3 -10.08 6.10 0.04
C GLY A 3 -9.99 7.10 1.18
N ASP A 4 -8.94 7.92 1.20
CA ASP A 4 -8.71 8.95 2.20
C ASP A 4 -9.70 10.13 2.11
N MET A 5 -9.76 10.78 0.95
CA MET A 5 -10.58 11.98 0.75
C MET A 5 -12.08 11.70 0.94
N VAL A 6 -12.54 10.51 0.53
CA VAL A 6 -13.94 10.10 0.76
C VAL A 6 -14.12 9.56 2.18
N GLY A 7 -13.12 8.92 2.76
CA GLY A 7 -13.09 8.50 4.17
C GLY A 7 -13.34 9.67 5.12
N HIS A 8 -12.69 10.81 4.89
CA HIS A 8 -12.92 12.05 5.63
C HIS A 8 -14.37 12.59 5.61
N THR A 9 -15.23 12.12 4.70
CA THR A 9 -16.65 12.50 4.70
C THR A 9 -17.47 11.76 5.75
N GLY A 10 -16.96 10.67 6.32
CA GLY A 10 -17.68 9.83 7.28
C GLY A 10 -18.85 9.04 6.70
N LYS A 11 -18.97 8.97 5.36
CA LYS A 11 -20.07 8.28 4.67
C LYS A 11 -19.61 6.90 4.19
N LEU A 12 -19.96 5.85 4.94
CA LEU A 12 -19.57 4.46 4.66
C LEU A 12 -19.86 4.04 3.20
N ASP A 13 -21.09 4.23 2.72
CA ASP A 13 -21.48 3.84 1.35
C ASP A 13 -20.65 4.54 0.26
N ALA A 14 -20.19 5.77 0.52
CA ALA A 14 -19.34 6.50 -0.41
C ALA A 14 -17.90 5.97 -0.36
N ALA A 15 -17.39 5.67 0.84
CA ALA A 15 -16.05 5.10 1.03
C ALA A 15 -15.93 3.71 0.38
N ILE A 16 -16.96 2.87 0.48
CA ILE A 16 -17.01 1.56 -0.21
C ILE A 16 -16.82 1.75 -1.73
N LYS A 17 -17.63 2.62 -2.35
CA LYS A 17 -17.51 2.91 -3.79
C LYS A 17 -16.17 3.52 -4.17
N ALA A 18 -15.58 4.32 -3.27
CA ALA A 18 -14.26 4.90 -3.48
C ALA A 18 -13.18 3.81 -3.55
N VAL A 19 -13.23 2.83 -2.63
CA VAL A 19 -12.30 1.69 -2.61
C VAL A 19 -12.51 0.78 -3.82
N GLU A 20 -13.76 0.44 -4.17
CA GLU A 20 -14.07 -0.38 -5.37
C GLU A 20 -13.52 0.25 -6.67
N MET A 21 -13.63 1.58 -6.81
CA MET A 21 -13.08 2.28 -7.98
C MET A 21 -11.55 2.28 -7.97
N VAL A 22 -10.92 2.41 -6.80
CA VAL A 22 -9.45 2.33 -6.67
C VAL A 22 -8.97 0.93 -7.04
N ASP A 23 -9.61 -0.12 -6.53
CA ASP A 23 -9.28 -1.52 -6.85
C ASP A 23 -9.30 -1.77 -8.37
N ALA A 24 -10.39 -1.38 -9.04
CA ALA A 24 -10.52 -1.51 -10.49
C ALA A 24 -9.44 -0.73 -11.27
N CYS A 25 -8.99 0.41 -10.75
CA CYS A 25 -7.91 1.20 -11.36
C CYS A 25 -6.52 0.58 -11.10
N VAL A 26 -6.26 0.14 -9.87
CA VAL A 26 -5.00 -0.51 -9.47
C VAL A 26 -4.80 -1.78 -10.29
N GLY A 27 -5.84 -2.60 -10.47
CA GLY A 27 -5.78 -3.81 -11.31
C GLY A 27 -5.28 -3.50 -12.73
N LYS A 28 -5.85 -2.49 -13.40
CA LYS A 28 -5.42 -2.07 -14.75
C LYS A 28 -3.97 -1.62 -14.79
N VAL A 29 -3.50 -0.90 -13.77
CA VAL A 29 -2.11 -0.42 -13.71
C VAL A 29 -1.16 -1.59 -13.48
N VAL A 30 -1.47 -2.46 -12.53
CA VAL A 30 -0.67 -3.65 -12.22
C VAL A 30 -0.58 -4.56 -13.46
N ASP A 31 -1.69 -4.85 -14.13
CA ASP A 31 -1.71 -5.65 -15.35
C ASP A 31 -0.81 -5.04 -16.45
N ALA A 32 -0.88 -3.72 -16.64
CA ALA A 32 -0.06 -3.02 -17.63
C ALA A 32 1.44 -3.06 -17.28
N VAL A 33 1.80 -2.96 -16.00
CA VAL A 33 3.19 -3.09 -15.53
C VAL A 33 3.71 -4.50 -15.76
N LEU A 34 2.94 -5.52 -15.39
CA LEU A 34 3.32 -6.93 -15.58
C LEU A 34 3.44 -7.30 -17.06
N ALA A 35 2.55 -6.79 -17.92
CA ALA A 35 2.64 -7.00 -19.37
C ALA A 35 3.92 -6.44 -20.02
N LYS A 36 4.65 -5.56 -19.31
CA LYS A 36 5.96 -5.04 -19.73
C LYS A 36 7.14 -5.76 -19.05
N GLY A 37 6.88 -6.83 -18.29
CA GLY A 37 7.88 -7.53 -17.49
C GLY A 37 8.38 -6.73 -16.29
N GLY A 38 7.60 -5.73 -15.86
CA GLY A 38 7.90 -4.93 -14.67
C GLY A 38 7.42 -5.58 -13.37
N ALA A 39 7.67 -4.88 -12.27
CA ALA A 39 7.16 -5.21 -10.94
C ALA A 39 6.41 -4.01 -10.37
N ALA A 40 5.40 -4.24 -9.55
CA ALA A 40 4.68 -3.20 -8.84
C ALA A 40 4.77 -3.39 -7.32
N VAL A 41 4.75 -2.27 -6.59
CA VAL A 41 4.53 -2.27 -5.14
C VAL A 41 3.23 -1.53 -4.87
N VAL A 42 2.26 -2.21 -4.27
CA VAL A 42 0.98 -1.63 -3.87
C VAL A 42 0.98 -1.50 -2.36
N THR A 43 0.79 -0.28 -1.86
CA THR A 43 0.80 0.05 -0.43
C THR A 43 0.03 1.34 -0.17
N ALA A 44 -0.03 1.78 1.08
CA ALA A 44 -0.62 3.05 1.49
C ALA A 44 0.37 3.85 2.36
N ASP A 45 0.10 5.13 2.54
CA ASP A 45 0.85 6.03 3.43
C ASP A 45 0.29 6.02 4.85
N HIS A 46 -1.01 5.79 5.02
CA HIS A 46 -1.69 5.60 6.30
C HIS A 46 -3.08 4.96 6.11
N GLY A 47 -3.76 4.63 7.22
CA GLY A 47 -5.16 4.21 7.25
C GLY A 47 -6.15 5.37 7.33
N ASN A 48 -7.40 5.11 6.94
CA ASN A 48 -8.57 5.99 7.07
C ASN A 48 -9.87 5.16 6.89
N CYS A 49 -10.13 4.70 5.66
CA CYS A 49 -11.43 4.17 5.26
C CYS A 49 -11.75 2.76 5.77
N GLU A 50 -10.81 2.08 6.41
CA GLU A 50 -11.04 0.84 7.13
C GLU A 50 -11.81 1.04 8.45
N GLN A 51 -11.84 2.26 8.99
CA GLN A 51 -12.67 2.63 10.13
C GLN A 51 -13.55 3.85 9.79
N MET A 52 -14.80 3.59 9.42
CA MET A 52 -15.78 4.62 9.06
C MET A 52 -16.77 4.96 10.19
N ILE A 53 -16.76 4.17 11.28
CA ILE A 53 -17.60 4.37 12.46
C ILE A 53 -16.69 4.44 13.67
N ASP A 54 -16.85 5.49 14.48
CA ASP A 54 -16.09 5.66 15.71
C ASP A 54 -16.59 4.65 16.76
N PRO A 55 -15.74 3.73 17.25
CA PRO A 55 -16.15 2.71 18.20
C PRO A 55 -16.58 3.26 19.57
N ALA A 56 -16.13 4.48 19.94
CA ALA A 56 -16.48 5.10 21.22
C ALA A 56 -17.85 5.81 21.17
N THR A 57 -18.19 6.42 20.04
CA THR A 57 -19.41 7.25 19.91
C THR A 57 -20.50 6.59 19.06
N GLY A 58 -20.17 5.61 18.22
CA GLY A 58 -21.05 5.03 17.21
C GLY A 58 -21.35 5.97 16.04
N GLY A 59 -20.76 7.17 16.02
CA GLY A 59 -20.93 8.16 14.97
C GLY A 59 -19.94 8.00 13.81
N PRO A 60 -20.01 8.89 12.80
CA PRO A 60 -19.07 8.89 11.69
C PRO A 60 -17.63 9.11 12.16
N HIS A 61 -16.71 8.27 11.69
CA HIS A 61 -15.28 8.48 11.86
C HIS A 61 -14.71 9.17 10.61
N THR A 62 -14.03 10.31 10.81
CA THR A 62 -13.53 11.16 9.71
C THR A 62 -12.03 11.44 9.81
N ALA A 63 -11.29 10.70 10.64
CA ALA A 63 -9.86 10.91 10.85
C ALA A 63 -9.05 9.75 10.27
N HIS A 64 -7.73 9.92 10.18
CA HIS A 64 -6.83 8.81 9.91
C HIS A 64 -6.84 7.83 11.08
N THR A 65 -6.40 6.60 10.83
CA THR A 65 -6.11 5.63 11.87
C THR A 65 -4.60 5.48 12.08
N THR A 66 -4.23 4.76 13.13
CA THR A 66 -2.86 4.33 13.39
C THR A 66 -2.67 2.84 13.11
N TYR A 67 -3.54 2.26 12.27
CA TYR A 67 -3.37 0.88 11.85
C TYR A 67 -2.19 0.75 10.87
N ASP A 68 -1.59 -0.43 10.85
CA ASP A 68 -0.59 -0.76 9.86
C ASP A 68 -1.22 -0.78 8.46
N VAL A 69 -0.39 -0.51 7.46
CA VAL A 69 -0.76 -0.58 6.04
C VAL A 69 -0.14 -1.81 5.40
N ASP A 70 -0.87 -2.42 4.48
CA ASP A 70 -0.34 -3.52 3.69
C ASP A 70 0.74 -3.03 2.73
N LEU A 71 1.72 -3.90 2.46
CA LEU A 71 2.66 -3.76 1.37
C LEU A 71 2.69 -5.05 0.55
N ILE A 72 2.30 -4.93 -0.71
CA ILE A 72 2.19 -6.04 -1.64
C ILE A 72 3.21 -5.82 -2.75
N VAL A 73 4.12 -6.78 -2.92
CA VAL A 73 5.02 -6.84 -4.09
C VAL A 73 4.36 -7.73 -5.13
N VAL A 74 4.09 -7.16 -6.31
CA VAL A 74 3.53 -7.87 -7.45
C VAL A 74 4.63 -8.05 -8.50
N ASP A 75 5.23 -9.24 -8.49
CA ASP A 75 6.30 -9.64 -9.41
C ASP A 75 6.28 -11.17 -9.55
N ASP A 76 6.07 -11.67 -10.77
CA ASP A 76 6.04 -13.11 -11.04
C ASP A 76 7.36 -13.83 -10.71
N ARG A 77 8.48 -13.11 -10.73
CA ARG A 77 9.82 -13.64 -10.41
C ARG A 77 9.99 -13.89 -8.91
N LEU A 78 9.20 -13.22 -8.08
CA LEU A 78 9.22 -13.34 -6.62
C LEU A 78 8.06 -14.18 -6.08
N ARG A 79 7.38 -14.96 -6.94
CA ARG A 79 6.31 -15.85 -6.51
C ARG A 79 6.84 -16.85 -5.47
N GLY A 80 6.24 -16.85 -4.28
CA GLY A 80 6.66 -17.69 -3.15
C GLY A 80 7.76 -17.10 -2.28
N ALA A 81 8.31 -15.94 -2.64
CA ALA A 81 9.18 -15.18 -1.74
C ALA A 81 8.39 -14.67 -0.54
N ARG A 82 9.09 -14.43 0.56
CA ARG A 82 8.53 -13.79 1.76
C ARG A 82 9.12 -12.40 1.94
N LEU A 83 8.26 -11.49 2.37
CA LEU A 83 8.71 -10.19 2.83
C LEU A 83 9.13 -10.29 4.30
N ARG A 84 10.11 -9.48 4.67
CA ARG A 84 10.53 -9.28 6.05
C ARG A 84 9.38 -8.67 6.86
N GLU A 85 9.15 -9.20 8.06
CA GLU A 85 8.19 -8.64 9.01
C GLU A 85 8.71 -7.37 9.70
N GLY A 86 7.81 -6.59 10.31
CA GLY A 86 8.16 -5.36 11.04
C GLY A 86 8.74 -4.27 10.13
N GLY A 87 8.15 -4.11 8.94
CA GLY A 87 8.50 -3.03 8.01
C GLY A 87 7.98 -1.67 8.46
N ARG A 88 8.47 -0.62 7.80
CA ARG A 88 7.97 0.76 7.94
C ARG A 88 8.01 1.48 6.58
N LEU A 89 7.36 2.64 6.48
CA LEU A 89 7.31 3.42 5.23
C LEU A 89 8.70 3.73 4.64
N ALA A 90 9.71 3.96 5.49
CA ALA A 90 11.09 4.19 5.05
C ALA A 90 11.73 3.00 4.30
N ASP A 91 11.13 1.81 4.38
CA ASP A 91 11.61 0.59 3.72
C ASP A 91 11.07 0.44 2.27
N ILE A 92 10.08 1.26 1.87
CA ILE A 92 9.47 1.19 0.53
C ILE A 92 10.49 1.53 -0.56
N ALA A 93 11.19 2.66 -0.44
CA ALA A 93 12.16 3.08 -1.47
C ALA A 93 13.34 2.09 -1.61
N PRO A 94 13.98 1.62 -0.52
CA PRO A 94 14.94 0.51 -0.58
C PRO A 94 14.40 -0.75 -1.28
N THR A 95 13.13 -1.10 -1.06
CA THR A 95 12.48 -2.24 -1.72
C THR A 95 12.35 -2.02 -3.22
N LEU A 96 11.95 -0.82 -3.67
CA LEU A 96 11.88 -0.47 -5.09
C LEU A 96 13.25 -0.51 -5.76
N LEU A 97 14.30 -0.01 -5.10
CA LEU A 97 15.68 -0.09 -5.61
C LEU A 97 16.13 -1.55 -5.76
N HIS A 98 15.83 -2.39 -4.77
CA HIS A 98 16.12 -3.81 -4.83
C HIS A 98 15.44 -4.51 -6.02
N LEU A 99 14.14 -4.25 -6.24
CA LEU A 99 13.39 -4.80 -7.39
C LEU A 99 13.94 -4.31 -8.74
N GLY A 100 14.47 -3.09 -8.79
CA GLY A 100 15.09 -2.50 -9.97
C GLY A 100 16.55 -2.91 -10.20
N GLY A 101 17.17 -3.66 -9.28
CA GLY A 101 18.60 -3.98 -9.35
C GLY A 101 19.50 -2.75 -9.21
N ILE A 102 19.03 -1.72 -8.49
CA ILE A 102 19.75 -0.45 -8.27
C ILE A 102 20.35 -0.47 -6.86
N ASP A 103 21.60 -0.02 -6.75
CA ASP A 103 22.27 0.06 -5.46
C ASP A 103 21.60 1.09 -4.53
N LYS A 104 21.39 0.71 -3.27
CA LYS A 104 20.84 1.57 -2.23
C LYS A 104 21.90 2.60 -1.80
N PRO A 105 21.61 3.92 -1.86
CA PRO A 105 22.53 4.94 -1.37
C PRO A 105 22.67 4.90 0.15
N ALA A 106 23.79 5.36 0.69
CA ALA A 106 24.10 5.28 2.11
C ALA A 106 23.16 6.12 3.00
N GLU A 107 22.57 7.18 2.43
CA GLU A 107 21.61 8.07 3.09
C GLU A 107 20.26 7.37 3.35
N MET A 108 19.91 6.32 2.58
CA MET A 108 18.71 5.53 2.83
C MET A 108 18.97 4.53 3.95
N THR A 109 18.49 4.86 5.15
CA THR A 109 18.62 4.02 6.37
C THR A 109 17.52 2.96 6.51
N GLY A 110 16.50 3.00 5.65
CA GLY A 110 15.54 1.90 5.51
C GLY A 110 16.18 0.69 4.84
N GLU A 111 15.55 -0.47 5.00
CA GLU A 111 16.03 -1.73 4.45
C GLU A 111 14.96 -2.43 3.62
N SER A 112 15.34 -2.97 2.47
CA SER A 112 14.42 -3.70 1.58
C SER A 112 13.61 -4.73 2.37
N LEU A 113 12.30 -4.79 2.08
CA LEU A 113 11.40 -5.78 2.64
C LEU A 113 11.50 -7.11 1.91
N VAL A 114 11.98 -7.13 0.66
CA VAL A 114 12.31 -8.38 -0.04
C VAL A 114 13.58 -8.96 0.57
N ALA A 115 13.48 -10.16 1.13
CA ALA A 115 14.62 -10.86 1.70
C ALA A 115 15.67 -11.18 0.62
N LYS A 116 16.95 -10.95 0.94
CA LYS A 116 18.04 -11.42 0.08
C LYS A 116 18.10 -12.95 0.19
N SER A 117 18.01 -13.64 -0.94
CA SER A 117 18.27 -15.07 -1.09
C SER A 117 19.74 -15.40 -0.82
#